data_AF-Q3IVR1-F1
#
_entry.id   AF-Q3IVR1-F1
#
_cell.length_a   1.000
_cell.length_b   1.000
_cell.length_c   1.000
_cell.angle_alpha   90.00
_cell.angle_beta   90.00
_cell.angle_gamma   90.00
#
_symmetry.space_group_name_H-M   'P 1'
#
loop_
_entity.id
_entity.type
_entity.pdbx_description
1 polymer ?
#
loop_
_entity_poly.entity_id
_entity_poly.type
_entity_poly.pdbx_seq_one_letter_code
_entity_poly.pdbx_strand_id
1 'polypeptide(L)'
;MMRIRMVPLRRMYELTLFRVQGDTLICNDMVYDFSGVEEGDVLPWDAMDNTWVTSNVTRVDGVLEFEVVFPHGYYGDLPLPNPGTIEVEDQDIEIPPYLPPSGEG
;
A
#
# COMPACT_ATOMS: atom_id res chain seq x y z
N MET A 1 -1.00 -14.72 2.07
CA MET A 1 -1.93 -13.87 1.29
C MET A 1 -2.31 -12.58 2.03
N MET A 2 -2.28 -11.45 1.33
CA MET A 2 -2.74 -10.15 1.82
C MET A 2 -3.81 -9.57 0.86
N ARG A 3 -4.82 -8.92 1.43
CA ARG A 3 -5.84 -8.18 0.70
C ARG A 3 -5.70 -6.69 1.00
N ILE A 4 -5.18 -5.96 0.01
CA ILE A 4 -4.75 -4.58 0.17
C ILE A 4 -5.71 -3.66 -0.59
N ARG A 5 -6.33 -2.72 0.11
CA ARG A 5 -7.08 -1.64 -0.54
C ARG A 5 -6.12 -0.51 -0.90
N MET A 6 -5.99 -0.26 -2.20
CA MET A 6 -5.10 0.75 -2.75
C MET A 6 -5.81 2.11 -2.72
N VAL A 7 -5.28 3.02 -1.91
CA VAL A 7 -5.85 4.37 -1.70
C VAL A 7 -4.99 5.41 -2.42
N PRO A 8 -5.44 5.95 -3.57
CA PRO A 8 -4.66 6.95 -4.29
C PRO A 8 -4.59 8.25 -3.49
N LEU A 9 -3.39 8.81 -3.35
CA LEU A 9 -3.15 10.06 -2.67
C LEU A 9 -2.22 10.97 -3.49
N ARG A 10 -2.59 12.24 -3.67
CA ARG A 10 -1.68 13.24 -4.26
C ARG A 10 -0.55 13.50 -3.26
N ARG A 11 0.63 12.94 -3.52
CA ARG A 11 1.82 13.07 -2.65
C ARG A 11 3.07 13.16 -3.51
N MET A 12 4.02 14.00 -3.07
CA MET A 12 5.33 14.18 -3.75
C MET A 12 6.34 13.08 -3.41
N TYR A 13 6.12 12.29 -2.35
CA TYR A 13 6.99 11.18 -2.00
C TYR A 13 6.74 10.01 -2.95
N GLU A 14 7.82 9.58 -3.61
CA GLU A 14 7.78 8.46 -4.55
C GLU A 14 7.70 7.12 -3.80
N LEU A 15 6.82 6.28 -4.29
CA LEU A 15 6.68 4.88 -3.94
C LEU A 15 6.54 4.17 -5.26
N THR A 16 7.56 3.40 -5.59
CA THR A 16 7.73 2.82 -6.91
C THR A 16 7.53 1.32 -6.87
N LEU A 17 7.66 0.71 -5.69
CA LEU A 17 7.56 -0.72 -5.50
C LEU A 17 6.92 -1.06 -4.15
N PHE A 18 5.96 -1.99 -4.21
CA PHE A 18 5.62 -2.83 -3.07
C PHE A 18 6.14 -4.25 -3.30
N ARG A 19 6.60 -4.89 -2.23
CA ARG A 19 6.92 -6.31 -2.21
C ARG A 19 6.21 -6.96 -1.05
N VAL A 20 5.43 -7.98 -1.33
CA VAL A 20 4.82 -8.85 -0.31
C VAL A 20 5.68 -10.11 -0.19
N GLN A 21 6.04 -10.49 1.03
CA GLN A 21 6.74 -11.73 1.36
C GLN A 21 6.16 -12.31 2.65
N GLY A 22 5.40 -13.41 2.55
CA GLY A 22 4.64 -13.97 3.65
C GLY A 22 3.71 -12.92 4.26
N ASP A 23 3.93 -12.62 5.54
CA ASP A 23 3.20 -11.59 6.31
C ASP A 23 3.98 -10.27 6.41
N THR A 24 5.01 -10.07 5.60
CA THR A 24 5.79 -8.83 5.53
C THR A 24 5.45 -8.05 4.26
N LEU A 25 5.14 -6.77 4.42
CA LEU A 25 5.02 -5.80 3.33
C LEU A 25 6.25 -4.89 3.32
N ILE A 26 6.86 -4.73 2.16
CA ILE A 26 8.00 -3.83 1.96
C ILE A 26 7.55 -2.74 0.97
N CYS A 27 7.65 -1.49 1.40
CA CYS A 27 7.30 -0.31 0.61
C CYS A 27 8.57 0.52 0.39
N ASN A 28 9.16 0.45 -0.81
CA ASN A 28 10.55 0.87 -1.07
C ASN A 28 11.51 0.21 -0.06
N ASP A 29 12.06 0.99 0.89
CA ASP A 29 13.00 0.53 1.93
C ASP A 29 12.34 0.35 3.32
N MET A 30 11.03 0.61 3.43
CA MET A 30 10.29 0.51 4.69
C MET A 30 9.65 -0.86 4.84
N VAL A 31 9.97 -1.53 5.94
CA VAL A 31 9.49 -2.89 6.25
C VAL A 31 8.37 -2.83 7.27
N TYR A 32 7.22 -3.42 6.92
CA TYR A 32 6.09 -3.65 7.80
C TYR A 32 5.97 -5.15 8.04
N ASP A 33 6.29 -5.61 9.26
CA ASP A 33 6.20 -7.02 9.65
C ASP A 33 4.88 -7.26 10.40
N PHE A 34 3.97 -8.01 9.77
CA PHE A 34 2.68 -8.37 10.34
C PHE A 34 2.63 -9.83 10.82
N SER A 35 3.78 -10.51 10.93
CA SER A 35 3.84 -11.91 11.39
C SER A 35 3.27 -12.13 12.79
N GLY A 36 3.22 -11.08 13.61
CA GLY A 36 2.61 -11.11 14.94
C GLY A 36 1.10 -10.86 14.98
N VAL A 37 0.44 -10.64 13.84
CA VAL A 37 -1.02 -10.44 13.77
C VAL A 37 -1.68 -11.80 13.54
N GLU A 38 -2.25 -12.38 14.59
CA GLU A 38 -2.95 -13.67 14.53
C GLU A 38 -4.41 -13.52 14.07
N GLU A 39 -5.11 -14.62 13.86
CA GLU A 39 -6.51 -14.62 13.42
C GLU A 39 -7.41 -13.88 14.43
N GLY A 40 -8.17 -12.89 13.93
CA GLY A 40 -9.04 -12.04 14.74
C GLY A 40 -8.31 -10.89 15.46
N ASP A 41 -6.99 -10.80 15.36
CA ASP A 41 -6.23 -9.67 15.91
C ASP A 41 -6.45 -8.40 15.10
N VAL A 42 -6.24 -7.28 15.80
CA VAL A 42 -6.22 -5.94 15.23
C VAL A 42 -4.93 -5.27 15.64
N LEU A 43 -4.05 -5.01 14.68
CA LEU A 43 -2.91 -4.14 14.84
C LEU A 43 -3.34 -2.69 14.52
N PRO A 44 -3.36 -1.78 15.50
CA PRO A 44 -3.74 -0.39 15.28
C PRO A 44 -2.78 0.33 14.30
N TRP A 45 -3.33 1.21 13.48
CA TRP A 45 -2.55 1.96 12.47
C TRP A 45 -1.46 2.87 13.06
N ASP A 46 -1.63 3.29 14.32
CA ASP A 46 -0.73 4.15 15.08
C ASP A 46 0.29 3.37 15.93
N ALA A 47 0.24 2.04 15.91
CA ALA A 47 1.19 1.17 16.61
C ALA A 47 2.53 1.01 15.85
N MET A 48 2.62 1.56 14.63
CA MET A 48 3.80 1.46 13.75
C MET A 48 4.20 2.84 13.24
N ASP A 49 5.48 3.03 12.94
CA ASP A 49 5.95 4.20 12.18
C ASP A 49 5.42 4.09 10.76
N ASN A 50 4.43 4.93 10.44
CA ASN A 50 3.54 4.66 9.33
C ASN A 50 3.61 5.75 8.26
N THR A 51 4.16 5.37 7.11
CA THR A 51 4.19 6.24 5.93
C THR A 51 3.14 5.84 4.90
N TRP A 52 2.80 4.54 4.83
CA TRP A 52 2.05 3.96 3.72
C TRP A 52 0.79 3.18 4.14
N VAL A 53 0.73 2.56 5.32
CA VAL A 53 -0.36 1.65 5.73
C VAL A 53 -1.43 2.37 6.55
N THR A 54 -2.32 3.16 5.96
CA THR A 54 -3.14 4.14 6.72
C THR A 54 -4.38 3.59 7.42
N SER A 55 -4.48 2.28 7.62
CA SER A 55 -5.56 1.64 8.38
C SER A 55 -5.02 0.67 9.42
N ASN A 56 -5.90 0.19 10.29
CA ASN A 56 -5.59 -0.98 11.10
C ASN A 56 -5.30 -2.17 10.17
N VAL A 57 -4.46 -3.08 10.65
CA VAL A 57 -4.18 -4.35 9.99
C VAL A 57 -4.89 -5.44 10.78
N THR A 58 -5.74 -6.21 10.12
CA THR A 58 -6.50 -7.29 10.73
C THR A 58 -6.31 -8.58 9.98
N ARG A 59 -6.32 -9.72 10.66
CA ARG A 59 -6.39 -11.02 9.99
C ARG A 59 -7.79 -11.60 10.08
N VAL A 60 -8.39 -11.88 8.93
CA VAL A 60 -9.72 -12.47 8.80
C VAL A 60 -9.64 -13.65 7.84
N ASP A 61 -10.09 -14.82 8.29
CA ASP A 61 -10.05 -16.07 7.53
C ASP A 61 -8.65 -16.39 6.98
N GLY A 62 -7.62 -16.10 7.77
CA GLY A 62 -6.21 -16.30 7.41
C GLY A 62 -5.61 -15.23 6.49
N VAL A 63 -6.38 -14.24 6.06
CA VAL A 63 -5.93 -13.16 5.15
C VAL A 63 -5.71 -11.86 5.93
N LEU A 64 -4.56 -11.23 5.72
CA LEU A 64 -4.32 -9.88 6.25
C LEU A 64 -5.05 -8.84 5.40
N GLU A 65 -5.92 -8.04 6.01
CA GLU A 65 -6.68 -6.97 5.36
C GLU A 65 -6.27 -5.59 5.89
N PHE A 66 -5.95 -4.67 4.98
CA PHE A 66 -5.59 -3.28 5.32
C PHE A 66 -5.58 -2.36 4.08
N GLU A 67 -5.39 -1.06 4.32
CA GLU A 67 -5.28 -0.02 3.30
C GLU A 67 -3.83 0.46 3.15
N VAL A 68 -3.43 0.71 1.90
CA VAL A 68 -2.15 1.33 1.57
C VAL A 68 -2.39 2.59 0.76
N VAL A 69 -1.89 3.72 1.24
CA VAL A 69 -1.78 4.92 0.43
C VAL A 69 -0.60 4.82 -0.51
N PHE A 70 -0.81 5.26 -1.74
CA PHE A 70 0.25 5.30 -2.74
C PHE A 70 0.16 6.62 -3.53
N PRO A 71 1.30 7.15 -3.99
CA PRO A 71 1.34 8.36 -4.78
C PRO A 71 0.56 8.11 -6.07
N HIS A 72 -0.49 8.89 -6.26
CA HIS A 72 -1.31 8.81 -7.44
C HIS A 72 -1.54 10.22 -7.97
N GLY A 73 -1.15 10.41 -9.22
CA GLY A 73 -1.17 11.70 -9.90
C GLY A 73 -2.25 11.81 -10.98
N TYR A 74 -2.24 12.96 -11.62
CA TYR A 74 -3.04 13.23 -12.81
C TYR A 74 -2.18 12.85 -14.03
N TYR A 75 -2.68 12.00 -14.94
CA TYR A 75 -1.98 11.66 -16.18
C TYR A 75 -2.68 12.37 -17.35
N GLY A 76 -2.14 13.49 -17.81
CA GLY A 76 -2.80 14.30 -18.83
C GLY A 76 -4.19 14.76 -18.38
N ASP A 77 -5.24 14.57 -19.19
CA ASP A 77 -6.63 14.89 -18.83
C ASP A 77 -7.41 13.71 -18.18
N LEU A 78 -6.73 12.58 -17.95
CA LEU A 78 -7.37 11.34 -17.50
C LEU A 78 -6.87 10.91 -16.12
N PRO A 79 -7.76 10.48 -15.22
CA PRO A 79 -7.33 9.86 -13.98
C PRO A 79 -6.57 8.57 -14.30
N LEU A 80 -5.42 8.36 -13.64
CA LEU A 80 -4.78 7.04 -13.65
C LEU A 80 -5.74 5.98 -13.07
N PRO A 81 -5.70 4.73 -13.55
CA PRO A 81 -6.56 3.68 -13.04
C PRO A 81 -6.23 3.40 -11.57
N ASN A 82 -7.23 3.54 -10.69
CA ASN A 82 -7.14 3.04 -9.33
C ASN A 82 -7.40 1.52 -9.36
N PRO A 83 -6.43 0.68 -8.98
CA PRO A 83 -6.62 -0.76 -8.96
C PRO A 83 -7.68 -1.23 -7.94
N GLY A 84 -8.08 -0.39 -6.99
CA GLY A 84 -9.07 -0.73 -5.97
C GLY A 84 -8.47 -1.68 -4.93
N THR A 85 -9.14 -2.80 -4.66
CA THR A 85 -8.61 -3.84 -3.75
C THR A 85 -7.91 -4.91 -4.56
N ILE A 86 -6.71 -5.27 -4.13
CA ILE A 86 -5.91 -6.36 -4.72
C ILE A 86 -5.71 -7.47 -3.69
N GLU A 87 -5.60 -8.70 -4.19
CA GLU A 87 -5.18 -9.85 -3.40
C GLU A 87 -3.81 -10.29 -3.91
N VAL A 88 -2.86 -10.43 -2.99
CA VAL A 88 -1.44 -10.60 -3.30
C VAL A 88 -0.77 -11.57 -2.35
N GLU A 89 0.09 -12.43 -2.90
CA GLU A 89 0.95 -13.33 -2.14
C GLU A 89 2.33 -13.41 -2.78
N ASP A 90 3.38 -13.20 -1.97
CA ASP A 90 4.78 -13.39 -2.37
C ASP A 90 5.16 -12.75 -3.71
N GLN A 91 4.68 -11.52 -3.96
CA GLN A 91 4.84 -10.84 -5.24
C GLN A 91 5.30 -9.39 -5.10
N ASP A 92 6.02 -8.96 -6.13
CA ASP A 92 6.40 -7.57 -6.37
C ASP A 92 5.30 -6.89 -7.18
N ILE A 93 4.89 -5.70 -6.74
CA ILE A 93 3.90 -4.86 -7.39
C ILE A 93 4.55 -3.51 -7.68
N GLU A 94 4.78 -3.26 -8.97
CA GLU A 94 5.26 -1.96 -9.43
C GLU A 94 4.15 -0.90 -9.30
N ILE A 95 4.52 0.25 -8.76
CA ILE A 95 3.63 1.40 -8.66
C ILE A 95 3.97 2.40 -9.75
N PRO A 96 2.99 2.77 -10.60
CA PRO A 96 3.21 3.76 -11.63
C PRO A 96 3.75 5.06 -11.03
N PRO A 97 4.78 5.67 -11.62
CA PRO A 97 5.37 6.90 -11.09
C PRO A 97 4.34 8.04 -11.10
N TYR A 98 4.42 8.90 -10.08
CA TYR A 98 3.76 10.20 -10.10
C TYR A 98 4.44 11.09 -11.14
N LEU A 99 3.73 11.46 -12.20
CA LEU A 99 4.16 12.52 -13.11
C LEU A 99 3.40 13.80 -12.74
N PRO A 100 4.08 14.88 -12.28
CA PRO A 100 3.40 16.17 -12.14
C PRO A 100 2.94 16.66 -13.53
N PRO A 101 1.82 17.41 -13.61
CA PRO A 101 1.43 18.03 -14.86
C PRO A 101 2.56 18.90 -15.40
N SER A 102 2.83 18.78 -16.70
CA SER A 102 3.83 19.58 -17.43
C SER A 102 3.53 21.07 -17.28
N GLY A 103 4.09 21.72 -16.27
CA GLY A 103 3.78 23.12 -15.95
C GLY A 103 4.10 23.55 -14.52
N GLU A 104 4.27 22.62 -13.58
CA GLU A 104 4.83 22.93 -12.25
C GLU A 104 6.35 22.70 -12.29
N GLY A 105 7.09 23.67 -12.83
CA GLY A 105 8.55 23.81 -12.79
C GLY A 105 8.95 25.21 -12.33
#